data_AF-A0A9E4MEF3-F1
#
_entry.id   AF-A0A9E4MEF3-F1
#
_cell.length_a   1.000
_cell.length_b   1.000
_cell.length_c   1.000
_cell.angle_alpha   90.00
_cell.angle_beta   90.00
_cell.angle_gamma   90.00
#
_symmetry.space_group_name_H-M   'P 1'
#
loop_
_entity.id
_entity.type
_entity.pdbx_description
1 polymer ?
#
loop_
_entity_poly.entity_id
_entity_poly.type
_entity_poly.pdbx_seq_one_letter_code
_entity_poly.pdbx_strand_id
1 'polypeptide(L)' 'SFGNGGRQPGQFYGTHNVAVDSLGNIYTTETFEGKRLQKFVYKGEGPIRTPHQGVVWPGSSGD' A
#
# COMPACT_ATOMS: atom_id res chain seq x y z
N SER A 1 -7.48 -6.90 -3.94
CA SER A 1 -6.47 -5.84 -4.16
C SER A 1 -6.40 -4.91 -2.97
N PHE A 2 -5.32 -4.12 -2.84
CA PHE A 2 -5.14 -3.11 -1.77
C PHE A 2 -4.69 -1.76 -2.34
N GLY A 3 -4.92 -0.71 -1.55
CA GLY A 3 -4.58 0.67 -1.90
C GLY A 3 -5.65 1.42 -2.69
N ASN A 4 -5.57 2.76 -2.68
CA ASN A 4 -6.47 3.69 -3.39
C ASN A 4 -5.68 4.89 -3.92
N GLY A 5 -6.30 5.71 -4.77
CA GLY A 5 -5.72 6.99 -5.19
C GLY A 5 -5.57 7.98 -4.03
N GLY A 6 -4.44 8.68 -3.94
CA GLY A 6 -4.25 9.78 -2.97
C GLY A 6 -2.84 9.92 -2.42
N ARG A 7 -2.71 10.62 -1.29
CA ARG A 7 -1.43 11.05 -0.71
C ARG A 7 -1.09 10.40 0.62
N GLN A 8 -2.01 9.62 1.17
CA GLN A 8 -1.91 9.10 2.52
C GLN A 8 -1.22 7.72 2.54
N PRO A 9 -0.82 7.19 3.71
CA PRO A 9 -0.26 5.84 3.81
C PRO A 9 -1.18 4.79 3.18
N GLY A 10 -0.63 3.97 2.29
CA GLY A 10 -1.39 2.98 1.51
C GLY A 10 -2.16 3.54 0.32
N GLN A 11 -2.20 4.86 0.13
CA GLN A 11 -2.66 5.48 -1.11
C GLN A 11 -1.49 5.72 -2.08
N PHE A 12 -1.83 5.85 -3.37
CA PHE A 12 -0.89 6.06 -4.46
C PHE A 12 -1.30 7.25 -5.32
N TYR A 13 -0.33 8.10 -5.64
CA TYR A 13 -0.41 9.19 -6.61
C TYR A 13 0.00 8.70 -8.00
N GLY A 14 1.14 8.00 -8.09
CA GLY A 14 1.73 7.59 -9.36
C GLY A 14 2.85 6.57 -9.17
N THR A 15 2.49 5.35 -8.78
CA THR A 15 3.45 4.26 -8.58
C THR A 15 4.16 3.92 -9.90
N HIS A 16 5.49 3.93 -9.87
CA HIS A 16 6.31 3.64 -11.05
C HIS A 16 7.16 2.38 -10.90
N ASN A 17 7.61 2.06 -9.68
CA ASN A 17 8.39 0.85 -9.45
C ASN A 17 7.88 0.07 -8.24
N VAL A 18 8.11 -1.24 -8.30
CA VAL A 18 7.87 -2.18 -7.21
C VAL A 18 9.09 -3.09 -7.04
N ALA A 19 9.48 -3.35 -5.80
CA ALA A 19 10.53 -4.30 -5.44
C ALA A 19 10.08 -5.15 -4.24
N VAL A 20 10.67 -6.34 -4.10
CA VAL A 20 10.36 -7.29 -3.02
C VAL A 20 11.67 -7.72 -2.36
N ASP A 21 11.71 -7.73 -1.02
CA ASP A 21 12.86 -8.25 -0.26
C ASP A 21 12.75 -9.76 0.02
N SER A 22 13.79 -10.38 0.59
CA SER A 22 13.81 -11.82 0.90
C SER A 22 12.80 -12.26 1.96
N LEU A 23 12.19 -11.31 2.69
CA LEU A 23 11.12 -11.56 3.65
C LEU A 23 9.73 -11.36 3.02
N GLY A 24 9.66 -11.05 1.73
CA GLY A 24 8.42 -10.83 0.99
C GLY A 24 7.84 -9.43 1.14
N ASN A 25 8.50 -8.50 1.85
CA ASN A 25 7.96 -7.15 1.99
C ASN A 25 7.99 -6.42 0.65
N ILE A 26 6.94 -5.65 0.36
CA ILE A 26 6.80 -4.91 -0.88
C ILE A 26 7.25 -3.46 -0.68
N TYR A 27 8.02 -2.94 -1.61
CA TYR A 27 8.46 -1.56 -1.65
C TYR A 27 7.97 -0.93 -2.93
N THR A 28 7.29 0.21 -2.82
CA THR A 28 6.82 0.97 -3.99
C THR A 28 7.48 2.33 -4.01
N THR A 29 7.85 2.82 -5.19
CA THR A 29 8.25 4.22 -5.39
C THR A 29 7.31 4.92 -6.36
N GLU A 30 7.08 6.20 -6.10
CA GLU A 30 6.15 7.02 -6.85
C GLU A 30 6.89 8.13 -7.62
N THR A 31 6.46 8.37 -8.86
CA THR A 31 6.99 9.45 -9.71
C THR A 31 6.17 10.74 -9.54
N PHE A 32 6.49 11.76 -10.34
CA PHE A 32 5.90 13.10 -10.29
C PHE A 32 5.99 13.71 -8.89
N GLU A 33 4.87 14.22 -8.37
CA GLU A 33 4.78 14.78 -7.04
C GLU A 33 4.59 13.71 -5.97
N GLY A 34 4.49 12.42 -6.31
CA GLY A 34 4.46 11.30 -5.38
C GLY A 34 5.65 11.32 -4.42
N LYS A 35 6.87 11.45 -4.98
CA LYS A 35 8.17 11.71 -4.31
C LYS A 35 8.36 10.94 -3.00
N ARG A 36 7.92 9.68 -2.97
CA ARG A 36 7.86 8.87 -1.76
C ARG A 36 8.17 7.41 -2.07
N LEU A 37 8.73 6.74 -1.07
CA LEU A 37 8.79 5.29 -0.95
C LEU A 37 7.82 4.83 0.14
N GLN A 38 7.08 3.75 -0.14
CA GLN A 38 6.25 3.07 0.86
C GLN A 38 6.69 1.61 0.99
N LYS A 39 6.78 1.12 2.23
CA LYS A 39 7.04 -0.29 2.56
C LYS A 39 5.76 -0.93 3.09
N PHE A 40 5.40 -2.08 2.54
CA PHE A 40 4.29 -2.93 2.99
C PHE A 40 4.84 -4.22 3.58
N VAL A 41 4.49 -4.48 4.83
CA VAL A 41 4.93 -5.68 5.53
C VAL A 41 4.13 -6.87 5.03
N TYR A 42 4.81 -7.90 4.55
CA TYR A 42 4.14 -9.15 4.18
C TYR A 42 3.71 -9.91 5.44
N LYS A 43 2.45 -10.34 5.45
CA LYS A 43 1.83 -11.04 6.59
C LYS A 43 1.55 -12.53 6.31
N GLY A 44 2.03 -13.05 5.17
CA GLY A 44 1.71 -14.39 4.70
C GLY A 44 0.46 -14.43 3.82
N GLU A 45 0.25 -15.56 3.14
CA GLU A 45 -0.99 -15.85 2.43
C GLU A 45 -2.12 -16.16 3.42
N GLY A 46 -3.32 -15.68 3.10
CA GLY A 46 -4.50 -15.90 3.93
C GLY A 46 -5.79 -15.84 3.12
N PRO A 47 -6.93 -16.24 3.71
CA PRO A 47 -8.22 -16.17 3.03
C PRO A 47 -8.55 -14.71 2.66
N ILE A 48 -9.04 -14.51 1.43
CA ILE A 48 -9.51 -13.20 0.97
C ILE A 48 -10.79 -12.86 1.74
N ARG A 49 -10.70 -11.91 2.68
CA ARG A 49 -11.86 -11.47 3.48
C ARG A 49 -12.78 -10.53 2.70
N THR A 50 -12.19 -9.71 1.83
CA THR A 50 -12.90 -8.76 0.95
C THR A 50 -12.14 -8.65 -0.38
N PRO A 51 -12.82 -8.67 -1.55
CA PRO A 51 -12.16 -8.53 -2.85
C PRO A 51 -11.32 -7.24 -2.98
N HIS A 52 -11.77 -6.16 -2.34
CA HIS A 52 -11.12 -4.85 -2.32
C HIS A 52 -10.97 -4.35 -0.88
N GLN A 53 -9.79 -4.54 -0.30
CA GLN A 53 -9.52 -4.11 1.09
C GLN A 53 -9.38 -2.58 1.20
N GLY A 54 -9.03 -1.90 0.10
CA GLY A 54 -8.78 -0.46 0.09
C GLY A 54 -7.60 -0.06 0.97
N VAL A 55 -7.66 1.14 1.53
CA VAL A 55 -6.64 1.71 2.42
C VAL A 55 -7.16 1.67 3.85
N VAL A 56 -6.32 1.22 4.79
CA VAL A 56 -6.65 1.15 6.22
C VAL A 56 -6.39 2.48 6.95
N TRP A 57 -6.30 3.60 6.22
CA TRP A 57 -5.94 4.93 6.72
C TRP A 57 -7.11 5.93 6.51
N PRO A 58 -7.37 6.85 7.47
CA PRO A 58 -6.86 6.77 8.83
C PRO A 58 -7.44 5.51 9.46
N GLY A 59 -6.65 4.79 10.27
CA GLY A 59 -7.16 3.60 10.95
C GLY A 59 -8.45 3.98 11.64
N SER A 60 -9.50 3.14 11.54
CA SER A 60 -10.80 3.35 12.17
C SER A 60 -10.63 3.95 13.57
N SER A 61 -10.73 5.27 13.64
CA SER A 61 -10.64 6.07 14.85
C SER A 61 -11.59 7.24 14.67
N GLY A 62 -12.82 6.99 15.10
CA GLY A 62 -13.83 7.97 15.46
C GLY A 62 -14.41 8.80 14.32
N ASP A 63 -15.53 8.34 13.78
CA ASP A 63 -16.79 9.08 13.63
C ASP A 63 -17.95 8.08 13.68
#